data_AF-A0A1F7Z0E1-F1
#
_entry.id   AF-A0A1F7Z0E1-F1
#
_cell.length_a   1.000
_cell.length_b   1.000
_cell.length_c   1.000
_cell.angle_alpha   90.00
_cell.angle_beta   90.00
_cell.angle_gamma   90.00
#
_symmetry.space_group_name_H-M   'P 1'
#
loop_
_entity.id
_entity.type
_entity.pdbx_description
1 polymer ?
#
loop_
_entity_poly.entity_id
_entity_poly.type
_entity_poly.pdbx_seq_one_letter_code
_entity_poly.pdbx_strand_id
1 'polypeptide(L)'
;MIKVAIFKERNYPISSVKVKSRLLEVLKRSGIDYNCSVSLAFVGKRKMEELVKKYYKGDPQNLYVHPILTFPYNDKDELGEIIISYDDVDSEKNLLDLVEHGAMHLIGKHHD
;
A
#
# COMPACT_ATOMS: atom_id res chain seq x y z
N MET A 1 -1.11 -2.22 -19.57
CA MET A 1 -2.27 -2.13 -18.65
C MET A 1 -1.85 -2.68 -17.30
N ILE A 2 -1.91 -1.84 -16.27
CA ILE A 2 -1.57 -2.20 -14.90
C ILE A 2 -2.74 -2.96 -14.27
N LYS A 3 -2.49 -4.15 -13.73
CA LYS A 3 -3.48 -4.96 -13.00
C LYS A 3 -3.41 -4.62 -11.51
N VAL A 4 -4.56 -4.30 -10.90
CA VAL A 4 -4.64 -4.00 -9.46
C VAL A 4 -5.50 -5.04 -8.75
N ALA A 5 -4.88 -5.84 -7.89
CA ALA A 5 -5.55 -6.74 -6.98
C ALA A 5 -5.83 -6.02 -5.65
N ILE A 6 -7.06 -6.10 -5.14
CA ILE A 6 -7.42 -5.52 -3.84
C ILE A 6 -7.96 -6.63 -2.94
N PHE A 7 -7.32 -6.79 -1.79
CA PHE A 7 -7.74 -7.67 -0.71
C PHE A 7 -8.24 -6.84 0.47
N LYS A 8 -9.31 -7.30 1.13
CA LYS A 8 -9.79 -6.73 2.40
C LYS A 8 -9.92 -7.89 3.39
N GLU A 9 -9.25 -7.80 4.54
CA GLU A 9 -9.33 -8.82 5.59
C GLU A 9 -10.76 -8.97 6.11
N ARG A 10 -11.51 -7.87 6.12
CA ARG A 10 -12.93 -7.80 6.50
C ARG A 10 -13.71 -7.00 5.46
N ASN A 11 -15.02 -6.85 5.66
CA ASN A 11 -15.86 -6.01 4.81
C ASN A 11 -15.68 -4.50 5.10
N TYR A 12 -14.46 -3.99 4.97
CA TYR A 12 -14.17 -2.58 5.18
C TYR A 12 -14.89 -1.71 4.11
N PRO A 13 -15.62 -0.66 4.51
CA PRO A 13 -16.42 0.20 3.64
C PRO A 13 -15.55 1.18 2.82
N ILE A 14 -14.57 0.65 2.09
CA ILE A 14 -13.68 1.39 1.20
C ILE A 14 -14.13 1.23 -0.25
N SER A 15 -14.07 2.34 -1.00
CA SER A 15 -14.34 2.32 -2.44
C SER A 15 -13.12 1.80 -3.20
N SER A 16 -13.18 0.52 -3.59
CA SER A 16 -12.15 -0.11 -4.42
C SER A 16 -11.95 0.64 -5.74
N VAL A 17 -13.00 1.29 -6.27
CA VAL A 17 -12.92 2.08 -7.50
C VAL A 17 -12.01 3.30 -7.30
N LYS A 18 -12.26 4.10 -6.25
CA LYS A 18 -11.47 5.30 -5.96
C LYS A 18 -10.01 4.96 -5.67
N VAL A 19 -9.80 3.92 -4.86
CA VAL A 19 -8.47 3.41 -4.52
C VAL A 19 -7.71 2.96 -5.77
N LYS A 20 -8.33 2.17 -6.65
CA LYS A 20 -7.72 1.76 -7.93
C LYS A 20 -7.38 2.96 -8.80
N SER A 21 -8.32 3.90 -8.96
CA SER A 21 -8.10 5.09 -9.78
C SER A 21 -6.91 5.91 -9.28
N ARG A 22 -6.82 6.13 -7.95
CA ARG A 22 -5.70 6.88 -7.36
C ARG A 22 -4.36 6.18 -7.54
N LEU A 23 -4.29 4.88 -7.26
CA LEU A 23 -3.08 4.08 -7.46
C LEU A 23 -2.60 4.12 -8.91
N LEU A 24 -3.52 3.91 -9.86
CA LEU A 24 -3.20 3.96 -11.29
C LEU A 24 -2.73 5.34 -11.74
N GLU A 25 -3.32 6.41 -11.21
CA GLU A 25 -2.89 7.78 -11.51
C GLU A 25 -1.45 8.01 -11.05
N VAL A 26 -1.11 7.65 -9.81
CA VAL A 26 0.23 7.85 -9.24
C VAL A 26 1.30 7.04 -9.99
N LEU A 27 1.01 5.77 -10.29
CA LEU A 27 1.93 4.90 -11.05
C LEU A 27 2.18 5.45 -12.47
N LYS A 28 1.12 5.85 -13.19
CA LYS A 28 1.24 6.44 -14.53
C LYS A 28 2.00 7.76 -14.51
N ARG A 29 1.71 8.65 -13.56
CA ARG A 29 2.42 9.92 -13.38
C ARG A 29 3.91 9.72 -13.09
N SER A 30 4.28 8.57 -12.57
CA SER A 30 5.66 8.19 -12.30
C SER A 30 6.34 7.43 -13.44
N GLY A 31 5.70 7.30 -14.60
CA GLY A 31 6.28 6.67 -15.80
C GLY A 31 6.05 5.16 -15.88
N ILE A 32 5.21 4.58 -15.03
CA ILE A 32 4.80 3.18 -15.16
C ILE A 32 3.65 3.10 -16.16
N ASP A 33 3.96 2.76 -17.40
CA ASP A 33 3.01 2.65 -18.51
C ASP A 33 2.96 1.25 -19.15
N TYR A 34 3.79 0.32 -18.67
CA TYR A 34 3.88 -1.05 -19.15
C TYR A 34 2.88 -2.01 -18.46
N ASN A 35 2.89 -3.28 -18.88
CA ASN A 35 2.07 -4.33 -18.26
C ASN A 35 2.74 -4.80 -16.98
N CYS A 36 2.08 -4.58 -15.83
CA CYS A 36 2.53 -5.09 -14.55
C CYS A 36 1.34 -5.29 -13.60
N SER A 37 1.57 -5.92 -12.45
CA SER A 37 0.62 -6.05 -11.36
C SER A 37 1.08 -5.38 -10.08
N VAL A 38 0.12 -4.91 -9.30
CA VAL A 38 0.29 -4.41 -7.93
C VAL A 38 -0.83 -4.94 -7.05
N SER A 39 -0.47 -5.35 -5.84
CA SER A 39 -1.41 -5.86 -4.85
C SER A 39 -1.59 -4.86 -3.72
N LEU A 40 -2.84 -4.65 -3.31
CA LEU A 40 -3.19 -3.76 -2.21
C LEU A 40 -4.05 -4.52 -1.20
N ALA A 41 -3.62 -4.56 0.06
CA ALA A 41 -4.31 -5.25 1.14
C ALA A 41 -4.75 -4.25 2.21
N PHE A 42 -5.98 -4.42 2.70
CA PHE A 42 -6.50 -3.70 3.86
C PHE A 42 -6.66 -4.67 5.02
N VAL A 43 -5.99 -4.39 6.13
CA VAL A 43 -5.93 -5.26 7.32
C VAL A 43 -6.26 -4.49 8.59
N GLY A 44 -6.66 -5.18 9.65
CA GLY A 44 -6.83 -4.54 10.95
C GLY A 44 -5.51 -4.32 11.69
N LYS A 45 -5.54 -3.48 12.73
CA LYS A 45 -4.40 -3.11 13.57
C LYS A 45 -3.62 -4.33 14.09
N ARG A 46 -4.32 -5.36 14.57
CA ARG A 46 -3.68 -6.59 15.08
C ARG A 46 -2.80 -7.24 14.01
N LYS A 47 -3.31 -7.34 12.78
CA LYS A 47 -2.56 -7.94 11.68
C LYS A 47 -1.40 -7.05 11.24
N MET A 48 -1.61 -5.74 11.23
CA MET A 48 -0.54 -4.78 10.96
C MET A 48 0.60 -4.92 11.98
N GLU A 49 0.30 -4.98 13.28
CA GLU A 49 1.28 -5.19 14.34
C GLU A 49 2.06 -6.50 14.18
N GLU A 50 1.40 -7.59 13.79
CA GLU A 50 2.06 -8.87 13.48
C GLU A 50 3.06 -8.71 12.32
N LEU A 51 2.66 -8.01 11.25
CA LEU A 51 3.49 -7.79 10.07
C LEU A 51 4.70 -6.90 10.38
N VAL A 52 4.49 -5.79 11.11
CA VAL A 52 5.58 -4.92 11.57
C VAL A 52 6.57 -5.71 12.42
N LYS A 53 6.10 -6.47 13.42
CA LYS A 53 6.97 -7.33 14.25
C LYS A 53 7.73 -8.37 13.43
N LYS A 54 7.14 -8.89 12.36
CA LYS A 54 7.77 -9.89 11.50
C LYS A 54 8.89 -9.28 10.64
N TYR A 55 8.65 -8.12 10.04
CA TYR A 55 9.52 -7.55 9.01
C TYR A 55 10.46 -6.43 9.51
N TYR A 56 10.11 -5.71 10.58
CA TYR A 56 10.90 -4.61 11.15
C TYR A 56 11.67 -5.03 12.42
N LYS A 57 12.14 -6.27 12.47
CA LYS A 57 12.91 -6.79 13.62
C LYS A 57 14.22 -6.00 13.77
N GLY A 58 14.28 -5.13 14.77
CA GLY A 58 15.50 -4.38 15.10
C GLY A 58 15.28 -2.89 15.34
N ASP A 59 14.09 -2.37 15.07
CA ASP A 59 13.78 -0.96 15.28
C ASP A 59 12.54 -0.77 16.19
N PRO A 60 12.76 -0.64 17.51
CA PRO A 60 11.67 -0.45 18.47
C PRO A 60 10.91 0.86 18.30
N GLN A 61 11.47 1.86 17.60
CA GLN A 61 10.77 3.12 17.30
C GLN A 61 9.78 2.94 16.15
N ASN A 62 10.08 2.05 15.19
CA ASN A 62 9.20 1.68 14.08
C ASN A 62 8.18 0.57 14.42
N LEU A 63 8.24 -0.03 15.61
CA LEU A 63 7.33 -1.10 16.05
C LEU A 63 5.91 -0.63 16.39
N TYR A 64 5.72 0.67 16.53
CA TYR A 64 4.44 1.31 16.75
C TYR A 64 4.21 2.32 15.60
N VAL A 65 3.00 2.34 15.03
CA VAL A 65 2.51 3.45 14.19
C VAL A 65 2.93 3.48 12.70
N HIS A 66 3.01 2.33 12.01
CA HIS A 66 2.99 2.37 10.53
C HIS A 66 1.56 2.12 10.02
N PRO A 67 0.84 3.15 9.53
CA PRO A 67 -0.48 2.97 8.91
C PRO A 67 -0.38 2.22 7.57
N ILE A 68 0.84 2.03 7.06
CA ILE A 68 1.14 1.44 5.76
C ILE A 68 2.46 0.68 5.77
N LEU A 69 2.50 -0.45 5.06
CA LEU A 69 3.71 -1.19 4.73
C LEU A 69 3.77 -1.40 3.23
N THR A 70 4.96 -1.27 2.66
CA THR A 70 5.19 -1.46 1.23
C THR A 70 6.31 -2.46 1.02
N PHE A 71 6.05 -3.45 0.17
CA PHE A 71 6.96 -4.53 -0.17
C PHE A 71 7.22 -4.50 -1.67
N PRO A 72 8.22 -3.74 -2.14
CA PRO A 72 8.59 -3.75 -3.55
C PRO A 72 9.19 -5.10 -3.93
N TYR A 73 8.84 -5.61 -5.10
CA TYR A 73 9.41 -6.84 -5.63
C TYR A 73 10.49 -6.52 -6.66
N ASN A 74 11.50 -7.38 -6.77
CA ASN A 74 12.52 -7.28 -7.83
C ASN A 74 12.04 -8.01 -9.10
N ASP A 75 10.82 -7.70 -9.52
CA ASP A 75 10.17 -8.28 -10.69
C ASP A 75 9.60 -7.15 -11.56
N LYS A 76 9.76 -7.26 -12.88
CA LYS A 76 9.25 -6.26 -13.82
C LYS A 76 7.75 -6.41 -14.06
N ASP A 77 7.23 -7.62 -13.97
CA ASP A 77 5.82 -7.92 -14.20
C ASP A 77 4.98 -7.73 -12.93
N GLU A 78 5.62 -7.71 -11.74
CA GLU A 78 4.95 -7.50 -10.46
C GLU A 78 5.70 -6.46 -9.61
N LEU A 79 5.09 -5.29 -9.40
CA LEU A 79 5.71 -4.18 -8.68
C LEU A 79 5.85 -4.46 -7.18
N GLY A 80 4.93 -5.25 -6.63
CA GLY A 80 4.91 -5.61 -5.22
C GLY A 80 3.56 -5.35 -4.53
N GLU A 81 3.63 -5.23 -3.21
CA GLU A 81 2.47 -5.16 -2.33
C GLU A 81 2.45 -3.90 -1.48
N ILE A 82 1.26 -3.34 -1.29
CA ILE A 82 0.97 -2.28 -0.33
C ILE A 82 -0.04 -2.83 0.67
N ILE A 83 0.24 -2.70 1.97
CA ILE A 83 -0.64 -3.12 3.06
C ILE A 83 -1.00 -1.88 3.87
N ILE A 84 -2.29 -1.59 3.99
CA ILE A 84 -2.81 -0.44 4.75
C ILE A 84 -3.60 -0.95 5.97
N SER A 85 -3.34 -0.35 7.12
CA SER A 85 -4.10 -0.56 8.34
C SER A 85 -5.41 0.21 8.24
N TYR A 86 -6.54 -0.48 8.15
CA TYR A 86 -7.84 0.19 8.05
C TYR A 86 -8.21 0.96 9.33
N ASP A 87 -7.76 0.47 10.50
CA ASP A 87 -7.99 1.15 11.78
C ASP A 87 -7.30 2.52 11.88
N ASP A 88 -6.29 2.77 11.03
CA ASP A 88 -5.57 4.05 10.95
C ASP A 88 -6.13 4.99 9.85
N VAL A 89 -7.21 4.58 9.16
CA VAL A 89 -7.89 5.38 8.14
C VAL A 89 -8.97 6.26 8.79
N ASP A 90 -8.70 7.55 8.94
CA ASP A 90 -9.64 8.51 9.53
C ASP A 90 -10.63 9.11 8.53
N SER A 91 -10.28 9.13 7.24
CA SER A 91 -11.07 9.78 6.19
C SER A 91 -10.75 9.21 4.80
N GLU A 92 -11.62 9.47 3.83
CA GLU A 92 -11.35 9.10 2.43
C GLU A 92 -10.09 9.79 1.89
N LYS A 93 -9.84 11.05 2.30
CA LYS A 93 -8.63 11.76 1.92
C LYS A 93 -7.39 11.05 2.46
N ASN A 94 -7.37 10.76 3.77
CA ASN A 94 -6.27 10.02 4.39
C ASN A 94 -6.02 8.67 3.70
N LEU A 95 -7.07 7.92 3.37
CA LEU A 95 -6.95 6.67 2.61
C LEU A 95 -6.25 6.86 1.26
N LEU A 96 -6.63 7.89 0.49
CA LEU A 96 -6.04 8.16 -0.81
C LEU A 96 -4.59 8.65 -0.70
N ASP A 97 -4.27 9.39 0.36
CA ASP A 97 -2.91 9.84 0.67
C ASP A 97 -2.02 8.64 1.04
N LEU A 98 -2.52 7.68 1.83
CA LEU A 98 -1.81 6.44 2.14
C LEU A 98 -1.57 5.60 0.89
N VAL A 99 -2.57 5.47 0.00
CA VAL A 99 -2.41 4.75 -1.28
C VAL A 99 -1.33 5.38 -2.15
N GLU A 100 -1.30 6.71 -2.25
CA GLU A 100 -0.25 7.41 -2.98
C GLU A 100 1.13 7.19 -2.33
N HIS A 101 1.22 7.34 -1.01
CA HIS A 101 2.46 7.16 -0.27
C HIS A 101 3.05 5.75 -0.51
N GLY A 102 2.23 4.71 -0.39
CA GLY A 102 2.67 3.34 -0.67
C GLY A 102 3.07 3.11 -2.12
N ALA A 103 2.36 3.72 -3.08
CA ALA A 103 2.71 3.63 -4.49
C ALA A 103 4.06 4.28 -4.80
N MET A 104 4.38 5.40 -4.15
CA MET A 104 5.65 6.11 -4.29
C MET A 104 6.82 5.28 -3.74
N HIS A 105 6.62 4.58 -2.61
CA HIS A 105 7.62 3.64 -2.09
C HIS A 105 7.85 2.44 -3.01
N LEU A 106 6.81 1.89 -3.66
CA LEU A 106 6.96 0.77 -4.60
C LEU A 106 7.90 1.10 -5.76
N ILE A 107 7.86 2.34 -6.25
CA ILE A 107 8.66 2.79 -7.40
C ILE A 107 10.04 3.35 -6.99
N GLY A 108 10.43 3.20 -5.72
CA GLY A 108 11.73 3.66 -5.22
C GLY A 108 11.86 5.18 -5.09
N LYS A 109 10.76 5.94 -5.14
CA LYS A 109 10.76 7.36 -4.81
C LYS A 109 10.53 7.50 -3.31
N HIS A 110 11.61 7.41 -2.53
CA HIS A 110 11.58 7.86 -1.14
C HIS A 110 11.44 9.39 -1.16
N HIS A 111 10.31 9.91 -0.69
CA HIS A 111 10.26 11.28 -0.21
C HIS A 111 10.70 11.21 1.26
N ASP A 112 11.93 11.67 1.52
CA ASP A 112 12.40 12.04 2.86
C ASP A 112 11.50 13.12 3.49
#